data_AF-A0A354HHY6-F1
#
_entry.id   AF-A0A354HHY6-F1
#
_cell.length_a   1.000
_cell.length_b   1.000
_cell.length_c   1.000
_cell.angle_alpha   90.00
_cell.angle_beta   90.00
_cell.angle_gamma   90.00
#
_symmetry.space_group_name_H-M   'P 1'
#
loop_
_entity.id
_entity.type
_entity.pdbx_description
1 polymer ?
#
loop_
_entity_poly.entity_id
_entity_poly.type
_entity_poly.pdbx_seq_one_letter_code
_entity_poly.pdbx_strand_id
1 'polypeptide(L)'
;MFKNERYVTCGVAARIPLVTQLMMWAMIDDLKAVEVDSFQVFFLSPVNGKQKITQAQEVPEFRRELSVDCEEPVTEKVYVIDSIEYSTMLLAEEY
;
A
#
# COMPACT_ATOMS: atom_id res chain seq x y z
N MET A 1 -11.32 5.50 -8.50
CA MET A 1 -10.50 4.28 -8.36
C MET A 1 -10.54 3.82 -6.91
N PHE A 2 -10.31 2.53 -6.67
CA PHE A 2 -10.22 1.84 -5.38
C PHE A 2 -11.49 1.85 -4.51
N LYS A 3 -12.67 1.96 -5.15
CA LYS A 3 -13.99 1.93 -4.48
C LYS A 3 -14.74 0.61 -4.64
N ASN A 4 -14.08 -0.39 -5.22
CA ASN A 4 -14.60 -1.74 -5.44
C ASN A 4 -14.10 -2.69 -4.33
N GLU A 5 -14.40 -3.97 -4.48
CA GLU A 5 -13.95 -5.02 -3.57
C GLU A 5 -12.43 -5.04 -3.48
N ARG A 6 -11.92 -5.21 -2.25
CA ARG A 6 -10.49 -5.18 -1.94
C ARG A 6 -10.01 -6.57 -1.57
N TYR A 7 -8.96 -6.99 -2.25
CA TYR A 7 -8.31 -8.27 -2.06
C TYR A 7 -6.84 -8.08 -1.70
N VAL A 8 -6.29 -9.07 -1.00
CA VAL A 8 -4.86 -9.18 -0.72
C VAL A 8 -4.39 -10.56 -1.17
N THR A 9 -3.18 -10.66 -1.71
CA THR A 9 -2.59 -11.96 -2.03
C THR A 9 -2.24 -12.75 -0.77
N CYS A 10 -2.02 -14.06 -0.92
CA CYS A 10 -1.56 -14.91 0.17
C CYS A 10 -0.19 -14.44 0.71
N GLY A 11 0.72 -13.93 -0.12
CA GLY A 11 2.01 -13.40 0.32
C GLY A 11 1.85 -12.17 1.21
N VAL A 12 1.00 -11.22 0.80
CA VAL A 12 0.67 -10.04 1.64
C VAL A 12 0.03 -10.47 2.96
N ALA A 13 -0.98 -11.34 2.91
CA ALA A 13 -1.68 -11.82 4.10
C ALA A 13 -0.74 -12.54 5.09
N ALA A 14 0.26 -13.26 4.59
CA ALA A 14 1.19 -14.01 5.42
C ALA A 14 2.35 -13.18 5.98
N ARG A 15 2.81 -12.15 5.25
CA ARG A 15 4.04 -11.41 5.60
C ARG A 15 3.80 -10.03 6.19
N ILE A 16 2.69 -9.37 5.84
CA ILE A 16 2.46 -7.98 6.23
C ILE A 16 1.44 -7.95 7.37
N PRO A 17 1.74 -7.31 8.52
CA PRO A 17 0.77 -7.17 9.60
C PRO A 17 -0.53 -6.52 9.13
N LEU A 18 -1.68 -7.02 9.62
CA LEU A 18 -3.00 -6.52 9.21
C LEU A 18 -3.14 -5.01 9.38
N VAL A 19 -2.60 -4.43 10.46
CA VAL A 19 -2.60 -2.98 10.69
C VAL A 19 -1.89 -2.25 9.55
N THR A 20 -0.70 -2.72 9.13
CA THR A 20 0.04 -2.14 8.01
C THR A 20 -0.73 -2.24 6.69
N GLN A 21 -1.44 -3.36 6.45
CA GLN A 21 -2.32 -3.51 5.29
C GLN A 21 -3.46 -2.48 5.30
N LEU A 22 -4.15 -2.33 6.44
CA LEU A 22 -5.23 -1.36 6.61
C LEU A 22 -4.74 0.08 6.44
N MET A 23 -3.52 0.39 6.92
CA MET A 23 -2.92 1.71 6.73
C MET A 23 -2.64 2.01 5.26
N MET A 24 -2.18 1.04 4.45
CA MET A 24 -1.99 1.25 3.01
C MET A 24 -3.33 1.54 2.30
N TRP A 25 -4.40 0.83 2.67
CA TRP A 25 -5.75 1.11 2.15
C TRP A 25 -6.26 2.48 2.59
N ALA A 26 -6.11 2.83 3.86
CA ALA A 26 -6.52 4.13 4.39
C ALA A 26 -5.75 5.28 3.71
N MET A 27 -4.47 5.07 3.41
CA MET A 27 -3.71 6.01 2.60
C MET A 27 -4.40 6.17 1.23
N ILE A 28 -4.66 5.10 0.48
CA ILE A 28 -5.36 5.21 -0.82
C ILE A 28 -6.70 5.96 -0.70
N ASP A 29 -7.49 5.67 0.32
CA ASP A 29 -8.77 6.37 0.59
C ASP A 29 -8.59 7.88 0.81
N ASP A 30 -7.48 8.28 1.43
CA ASP A 30 -7.11 9.67 1.69
C ASP A 30 -6.50 10.39 0.47
N LEU A 31 -6.35 9.73 -0.68
CA LEU A 31 -5.89 10.40 -1.90
C LEU A 31 -6.91 11.46 -2.34
N LYS A 32 -6.57 12.73 -2.10
CA LYS A 32 -7.31 13.91 -2.60
C LYS A 32 -6.81 14.38 -3.97
N ALA A 33 -6.04 13.55 -4.68
CA ALA A 33 -5.44 13.92 -5.95
C ALA A 33 -6.51 14.19 -7.02
N VAL A 34 -6.24 15.15 -7.91
CA VAL A 34 -7.12 15.48 -9.05
C VAL A 34 -7.27 14.26 -9.96
N GLU A 35 -6.20 13.47 -10.09
CA GLU A 35 -6.17 12.18 -10.77
C GLU A 35 -5.46 11.15 -9.89
N VAL A 36 -6.07 9.98 -9.75
CA VAL A 36 -5.52 8.84 -9.01
C VAL A 36 -5.09 7.81 -10.03
N ASP A 37 -3.85 7.34 -9.92
CA ASP A 37 -3.33 6.26 -10.76
C ASP A 37 -3.90 4.91 -10.29
N SER A 38 -4.31 4.06 -11.23
CA SER A 38 -4.73 2.68 -10.97
C SER A 38 -3.62 1.82 -10.37
N PHE A 39 -2.36 2.26 -10.46
CA PHE A 39 -1.20 1.59 -9.91
C PHE A 39 -0.57 2.41 -8.78
N GLN A 40 -0.64 1.89 -7.55
CA GLN A 40 -0.05 2.52 -6.37
C GLN A 40 1.11 1.66 -5.87
N VAL A 41 2.24 2.29 -5.59
CA VAL A 41 3.46 1.64 -5.07
C VAL A 41 3.64 1.97 -3.61
N PHE A 42 3.87 0.95 -2.79
CA PHE A 42 4.22 1.10 -1.39
C PHE A 42 5.59 0.50 -1.12
N PHE A 43 6.41 1.23 -0.36
CA PHE A 43 7.66 0.74 0.20
C PHE A 43 7.51 0.71 1.71
N LEU A 44 7.69 -0.47 2.28
CA LEU A 44 7.66 -0.73 3.71
C LEU A 44 9.10 -0.86 4.19
N SER A 45 9.46 -0.14 5.26
CA SER A 45 10.73 -0.33 5.94
C SER A 45 10.65 -0.03 7.44
N PRO A 46 11.46 -0.69 8.29
CA PRO A 46 11.56 -0.36 9.70
C PRO A 46 12.29 0.98 9.90
N VAL A 47 11.80 1.82 10.82
CA VAL A 47 12.48 3.05 11.25
C VAL A 47 12.26 3.27 12.75
N ASN A 48 13.32 3.27 13.56
CA ASN A 48 13.25 3.56 15.01
C ASN A 48 12.15 2.78 15.77
N GLY A 49 11.97 1.49 15.47
CA GLY A 49 10.92 0.66 16.09
C GLY A 49 9.49 0.91 15.56
N LYS A 50 9.37 1.61 14.44
CA LYS A 50 8.11 1.89 13.73
C LYS A 50 8.12 1.28 12.33
N GLN A 51 6.95 1.10 11.75
CA GLN A 51 6.81 0.82 10.32
C GLN A 51 6.76 2.16 9.56
N LYS A 52 7.76 2.40 8.71
CA LYS A 52 7.68 3.42 7.66
C LYS A 52 6.90 2.86 6.48
N ILE A 53 5.95 3.64 5.97
CA ILE A 53 5.13 3.34 4.80
C ILE A 53 5.28 4.51 3.82
N THR A 54 5.96 4.29 2.70
CA THR A 54 6.10 5.29 1.64
C THR A 54 5.21 4.91 0.46
N GLN A 55 4.21 5.73 0.15
CA GLN A 55 3.35 5.57 -1.02
C GLN A 55 3.83 6.44 -2.17
N ALA A 56 3.77 5.93 -3.39
CA ALA A 56 4.02 6.67 -4.63
C ALA A 56 3.07 6.24 -5.77
N GLN A 57 2.85 7.14 -6.73
CA GLN A 57 2.23 6.87 -8.04
C GLN A 57 2.97 7.67 -9.12
N GLU A 58 2.85 7.26 -10.39
CA GLU A 58 3.60 7.88 -11.49
C GLU A 58 2.86 9.04 -12.14
N VAL A 59 1.54 8.96 -12.34
CA VAL A 59 0.78 9.98 -13.08
C VAL A 59 -0.52 10.40 -12.37
N PRO A 60 -0.64 11.67 -11.95
CA PRO A 60 0.46 12.62 -11.76
C PRO A 60 1.45 12.10 -10.72
N GLU A 61 2.71 12.53 -10.81
CA GLU A 61 3.74 12.15 -9.85
C GLU A 61 3.31 12.58 -8.44
N PHE A 62 3.24 11.61 -7.54
CA PHE A 62 2.90 11.86 -6.15
C PHE A 62 3.67 10.91 -5.25
N ARG A 63 4.11 11.43 -4.11
CA ARG A 63 4.78 10.64 -3.07
C ARG A 63 4.42 11.18 -1.70
N ARG A 64 4.13 10.28 -0.75
CA ARG A 64 4.00 10.60 0.67
C ARG A 64 4.56 9.51 1.55
N GLU A 65 4.85 9.87 2.79
CA GLU A 65 5.38 8.94 3.79
C GLU A 65 4.58 9.04 5.08
N LEU A 66 4.41 7.90 5.75
CA LEU A 66 3.82 7.78 7.07
C LEU A 66 4.72 6.88 7.93
N SER A 67 4.78 7.15 9.23
CA SER A 67 5.42 6.25 10.19
C SER A 67 4.43 5.92 11.28
N VAL A 68 4.18 4.63 11.48
CA VAL A 68 3.23 4.12 12.48
C VAL A 68 3.93 3.18 13.44
N ASP A 69 3.53 3.22 14.71
CA ASP A 69 4.01 2.25 15.68
C ASP A 69 3.59 0.84 15.21
N CYS A 70 4.56 -0.06 15.14
CA CYS A 70 4.37 -1.42 14.68
C CYS A 70 5.37 -2.31 15.43
N GLU A 71 4.86 -3.34 16.12
CA GLU A 71 5.71 -4.26 16.88
C GLU A 71 6.59 -5.11 15.96
N GLU A 72 6.08 -5.46 14.78
CA GLU A 72 6.74 -6.32 13.79
C GLU A 72 6.85 -5.59 12.44
N PRO A 73 7.72 -4.57 12.31
CA PRO A 73 7.88 -3.85 11.06
C PRO A 73 8.56 -4.75 10.01
N VAL A 74 8.09 -4.63 8.78
CA VAL A 74 8.55 -5.42 7.65
C VAL A 74 9.25 -4.56 6.61
N THR A 75 10.10 -5.22 5.81
CA THR A 75 10.75 -4.62 4.64
C THR A 75 10.23 -5.31 3.40
N GLU A 76 9.30 -4.65 2.69
CA GLU A 76 8.64 -5.21 1.52
C GLU A 76 8.32 -4.10 0.53
N LYS A 77 8.25 -4.45 -0.76
CA LYS A 77 7.69 -3.58 -1.80
C LYS A 77 6.34 -4.16 -2.19
N VAL A 78 5.30 -3.34 -2.18
CA VAL A 78 3.91 -3.75 -2.38
C VAL A 78 3.31 -2.93 -3.50
N TYR A 79 2.56 -3.56 -4.39
CA TYR A 79 1.71 -2.90 -5.36
C TYR A 79 0.26 -2.96 -4.91
N VAL A 80 -0.50 -1.91 -5.19
CA VAL A 80 -1.95 -1.91 -5.07
C VAL A 80 -2.52 -1.47 -6.40
N ILE A 81 -3.26 -2.37 -7.05
CA ILE A 81 -3.73 -2.21 -8.42
C ILE A 81 -5.25 -2.22 -8.43
N ASP A 82 -5.86 -1.21 -9.06
CA ASP A 82 -7.30 -1.18 -9.36
C ASP A 82 -7.55 -1.67 -10.79
N SER A 83 -8.23 -2.80 -10.92
CA SER A 83 -8.62 -3.39 -12.21
C SER A 83 -9.96 -2.88 -12.73
N ILE A 84 -10.57 -1.87 -12.09
CA ILE A 84 -11.95 -1.40 -12.26
C ILE A 84 -12.97 -2.36 -11.62
N GLU A 85 -12.83 -3.67 -11.82
CA GLU A 85 -13.71 -4.68 -11.21
C GLU A 85 -13.42 -4.89 -9.72
N TYR A 86 -12.13 -5.00 -9.38
CA TYR A 86 -11.66 -5.16 -8.01
C TYR A 86 -10.27 -4.52 -7.83
N SER A 87 -9.89 -4.29 -6.58
CA SER A 87 -8.57 -3.79 -6.20
C SER A 87 -7.79 -4.87 -5.48
N THR A 88 -6.52 -5.05 -5.83
CA THR A 88 -5.66 -6.08 -5.22
C THR A 88 -4.37 -5.46 -4.70
N MET A 89 -4.02 -5.83 -3.46
CA MET A 89 -2.71 -5.58 -2.88
C MET A 89 -1.86 -6.85 -2.98
N LEU A 90 -0.65 -6.71 -3.52
CA LEU A 90 0.26 -7.82 -3.78
C LEU A 90 1.71 -7.42 -3.50
N LEU A 91 2.56 -8.38 -3.14
CA LEU A 91 4.00 -8.15 -3.06
C LEU A 91 4.53 -7.90 -4.48
N ALA A 92 5.57 -7.07 -4.60
CA ALA A 92 6.17 -6.77 -5.89
C ALA A 92 6.80 -7.99 -6.57
N GLU A 93 7.16 -9.02 -5.79
CA GLU A 93 7.66 -10.31 -6.30
C GLU A 93 6.56 -11.25 -6.81
N GLU A 94 5.28 -10.95 -6.53
CA GLU A 94 4.12 -11.72 -7.00
C GLU A 94 3.56 -11.20 -8.33
N TYR A 95 4.13 -10.10 -8.87
CA TYR A 95 3.76 -9.48 -10.14
C TYR A 95 4.75 -9.83 -11.25
#